data_AF-A0A9E9PD49-F1
#
_entry.id   AF-A0A9E9PD49-F1
#
_cell.length_a   1.000
_cell.length_b   1.000
_cell.length_c   1.000
_cell.angle_alpha   90.00
_cell.angle_beta   90.00
_cell.angle_gamma   90.00
#
_symmetry.space_group_name_H-M   'P 1'
#
loop_
_entity.id
_entity.type
_entity.pdbx_description
1 polymer ?
#
loop_
_entity_poly.entity_id
_entity_poly.type
_entity_poly.pdbx_seq_one_letter_code
_entity_poly.pdbx_strand_id
1 'polypeptide(L)'
;MGSCAAPSAKGDDKFITTDYLQQCLIFHKENLTFSHDVAQSAINKLMFQMLAAFAEFERSMIRERQKEGIAKAKAKGLYKGRKRKVDYVEIRKAMAEENSTFRGVAEKFKVGIATVQRALKEETNNQ
;
A
#
# COMPACT_ATOMS: atom_id res chain seq x y z
N MET A 1 22.58 11.09 -3.00
CA MET A 1 21.51 11.03 -4.01
C MET A 1 20.38 10.13 -3.51
N GLY A 2 19.35 10.76 -2.93
CA GLY A 2 18.26 10.08 -2.23
C GLY A 2 17.43 9.22 -3.18
N SER A 3 17.15 8.01 -2.73
CA SER A 3 16.24 7.06 -3.35
C SER A 3 14.80 7.58 -3.31
N CYS A 4 14.32 8.24 -4.36
CA CYS A 4 12.89 8.50 -4.52
C CYS A 4 12.16 7.17 -4.70
N ALA A 5 11.73 6.55 -3.59
CA ALA A 5 10.74 5.50 -3.64
C ALA A 5 9.42 6.15 -4.05
N ALA A 6 8.91 5.81 -5.23
CA ALA A 6 7.58 6.23 -5.64
C ALA A 6 6.56 5.68 -4.63
N PRO A 7 5.57 6.47 -4.18
CA PRO A 7 4.58 6.04 -3.21
C PRO A 7 3.88 4.77 -3.71
N SER A 8 3.88 3.76 -2.84
CA SER A 8 3.31 2.44 -3.11
C SER A 8 1.79 2.55 -3.26
N ALA A 9 1.29 2.38 -4.48
CA ALA A 9 -0.13 2.25 -4.79
C ALA A 9 -0.65 0.84 -4.42
N LYS A 10 -0.46 0.42 -3.17
CA LYS A 10 -1.09 -0.81 -2.68
C LYS A 10 -2.55 -0.47 -2.40
N GLY A 11 -3.41 -0.84 -3.35
CA GLY A 11 -4.84 -0.94 -3.16
C GLY A 11 -5.13 -2.05 -2.17
N ASP A 12 -5.10 -1.71 -0.88
CA ASP A 12 -5.70 -2.55 0.15
C ASP A 12 -7.21 -2.23 0.17
N ASP A 13 -7.89 -2.59 -0.92
CA ASP A 13 -9.32 -2.33 -1.20
C ASP A 13 -10.28 -3.21 -0.38
N LYS A 14 -9.81 -3.83 0.71
CA LYS A 14 -10.65 -4.70 1.57
C LYS A 14 -11.33 -3.97 2.73
N PHE A 15 -10.97 -2.72 3.01
CA PHE A 15 -11.55 -1.96 4.14
C PHE A 15 -12.68 -0.99 3.76
N ILE A 16 -12.99 -0.84 2.47
CA ILE A 16 -13.80 0.30 1.99
C ILE A 16 -15.16 -0.15 1.44
N THR A 17 -15.33 -1.41 1.04
CA THR A 17 -16.57 -1.83 0.35
C THR A 17 -17.76 -2.07 1.28
N THR A 18 -17.56 -2.06 2.61
CA THR A 18 -18.63 -2.39 3.57
C THR A 18 -18.79 -1.42 4.73
N ASP A 19 -17.82 -0.54 5.01
CA ASP A 19 -17.88 0.38 6.17
C ASP A 19 -18.58 1.71 5.89
N TYR A 20 -18.80 2.10 4.63
CA TYR A 20 -19.53 3.33 4.32
C TYR A 20 -21.03 3.24 4.61
N LEU A 21 -21.54 2.01 4.83
CA LEU A 21 -22.93 1.80 5.25
C LEU A 21 -23.12 1.93 6.77
N GLN A 22 -22.05 2.12 7.56
CA GLN A 22 -22.13 2.33 9.01
C GLN A 22 -21.63 3.70 9.50
N GLN A 23 -21.27 4.62 8.59
CA GLN A 23 -20.78 5.94 8.98
C GLN A 23 -21.93 6.94 9.15
N CYS A 24 -22.10 7.45 10.38
CA CYS A 24 -22.97 8.59 10.67
C CYS A 24 -22.26 9.89 10.28
N LEU A 25 -22.92 10.73 9.47
CA LEU A 25 -22.39 12.01 9.00
C LEU A 25 -23.00 13.13 9.85
N ILE A 26 -22.18 13.82 10.66
CA ILE A 26 -22.63 14.88 11.57
C ILE A 26 -22.12 16.22 11.06
N PHE A 27 -23.05 17.11 10.73
CA PHE A 27 -22.76 18.51 10.42
C PHE A 27 -22.89 19.33 11.72
N HIS A 28 -21.76 19.59 12.37
CA HIS A 28 -21.72 20.26 13.67
C HIS A 28 -22.25 21.70 13.65
N LYS A 29 -22.11 22.41 12.52
CA LYS A 29 -22.51 23.81 12.41
C LYS A 29 -24.02 23.96 12.18
N GLU A 30 -24.60 23.05 11.42
CA GLU A 30 -26.02 23.02 11.06
C GLU A 30 -26.84 22.14 12.02
N ASN A 31 -26.18 21.47 12.98
CA ASN A 31 -26.75 20.49 13.91
C ASN A 31 -27.55 19.37 13.20
N LEU A 32 -27.05 18.91 12.06
CA LEU A 32 -27.68 17.83 11.28
C LEU A 32 -26.92 16.53 11.45
N THR A 33 -27.64 15.45 11.75
CA THR A 33 -27.07 14.10 11.84
C THR A 33 -27.75 13.20 10.83
N PHE A 34 -26.98 12.69 9.88
CA PHE A 34 -27.42 11.69 8.91
C PHE A 34 -26.92 10.32 9.37
N SER A 35 -27.83 9.49 9.87
CA SER A 35 -27.55 8.11 10.26
C SER A 35 -28.38 7.15 9.39
N HIS A 36 -27.93 5.89 9.34
CA HIS A 36 -28.67 4.81 8.68
C HIS A 36 -29.93 4.38 9.48
N ASP A 37 -30.06 4.85 10.72
CA ASP A 37 -31.14 4.44 11.61
C ASP A 37 -32.49 5.07 11.21
N VAL A 38 -33.55 4.28 11.31
CA VAL A 38 -34.78 4.31 10.49
C VAL A 38 -35.72 5.48 10.84
N ALA A 39 -35.30 6.38 11.73
CA ALA A 39 -36.10 7.50 12.24
C ALA A 39 -35.93 8.83 11.47
N GLN A 40 -35.31 8.81 10.29
CA GLN A 40 -35.11 10.02 9.47
C GLN A 40 -36.12 10.08 8.31
N SER A 41 -36.65 11.30 8.05
CA SER A 41 -37.56 11.58 6.93
C SER A 41 -37.02 11.05 5.60
N ALA A 42 -37.89 10.58 4.70
CA ALA A 42 -37.50 10.03 3.39
C ALA A 42 -36.58 10.98 2.58
N ILE A 43 -36.72 12.29 2.80
CA ILE A 43 -35.86 13.33 2.20
C ILE A 43 -34.41 13.24 2.70
N ASN A 44 -34.19 13.02 4.00
CA ASN A 44 -32.85 12.92 4.58
C ASN A 44 -32.12 11.67 4.05
N LYS A 45 -32.85 10.57 3.86
CA LYS A 45 -32.31 9.35 3.24
C LYS A 45 -31.90 9.59 1.78
N LEU A 46 -32.73 10.26 1.00
CA LEU A 46 -32.43 10.62 -0.38
C LEU A 46 -31.19 11.53 -0.47
N MET A 47 -31.12 12.56 0.37
CA MET A 47 -29.98 13.48 0.41
C MET A 47 -28.68 12.77 0.79
N PHE A 48 -28.72 11.87 1.78
CA PHE A 48 -27.56 11.07 2.16
C PHE A 48 -27.07 10.18 1.00
N GLN A 49 -27.98 9.49 0.31
CA GLN A 49 -27.65 8.66 -0.85
C GLN A 49 -27.02 9.48 -1.99
N MET A 50 -27.56 10.68 -2.24
CA MET A 50 -27.01 11.58 -3.25
C MET A 50 -25.59 12.05 -2.90
N LEU A 51 -25.35 12.45 -1.65
CA LEU A 51 -24.02 12.86 -1.19
C LEU A 51 -23.01 11.70 -1.24
N ALA A 52 -23.44 10.49 -0.87
CA ALA A 52 -22.61 9.28 -1.00
C ALA A 52 -22.24 9.00 -2.46
N ALA A 53 -23.20 9.11 -3.39
CA ALA A 53 -22.96 8.93 -4.82
C ALA A 53 -21.95 9.95 -5.38
N PHE A 54 -22.02 11.21 -4.96
CA PHE A 54 -21.01 12.21 -5.34
C PHE A 54 -19.62 11.88 -4.79
N ALA A 55 -19.53 11.46 -3.53
CA ALA A 55 -18.25 11.07 -2.93
C ALA A 55 -17.60 9.88 -3.67
N GLU A 56 -18.41 8.91 -4.10
CA GLU A 56 -17.95 7.79 -4.92
C GLU A 56 -17.47 8.24 -6.31
N PHE A 57 -18.22 9.13 -6.95
CA PHE A 57 -17.88 9.68 -8.25
C PHE A 57 -16.57 10.48 -8.23
N GLU A 58 -16.37 11.36 -7.25
CA GLU A 58 -15.11 12.10 -7.14
C GLU A 58 -13.92 11.16 -6.92
N ARG A 59 -14.13 10.12 -6.09
CA ARG A 59 -13.10 9.13 -5.81
C ARG A 59 -12.74 8.30 -7.05
N SER A 60 -13.70 7.96 -7.91
CA SER A 60 -13.43 7.23 -9.14
C SER A 60 -12.55 8.07 -10.08
N MET A 61 -12.87 9.36 -10.25
CA MET A 61 -12.07 10.28 -11.07
C MET A 61 -10.64 10.46 -10.54
N ILE A 62 -10.46 10.59 -9.22
CA ILE A 62 -9.12 10.68 -8.60
C ILE A 62 -8.30 9.42 -8.91
N ARG A 63 -8.91 8.23 -8.80
CA ARG A 63 -8.24 6.95 -9.09
C ARG A 63 -7.86 6.83 -10.57
N GLU A 64 -8.71 7.26 -11.48
CA GLU A 64 -8.41 7.26 -12.92
C GLU A 64 -7.17 8.10 -13.22
N ARG A 65 -7.14 9.35 -12.72
CA ARG A 65 -5.97 10.23 -12.86
C ARG A 65 -4.72 9.65 -12.22
N GLN A 66 -4.85 9.01 -11.06
CA GLN A 66 -3.72 8.34 -10.40
C GLN A 66 -3.19 7.19 -11.26
N LYS A 67 -4.07 6.36 -11.85
CA LYS A 67 -3.69 5.26 -12.75
C LYS A 67 -2.93 5.80 -13.98
N GLU A 68 -3.41 6.87 -14.59
CA GLU A 68 -2.71 7.53 -15.70
C GLU A 68 -1.32 8.04 -15.29
N GLY A 69 -1.23 8.69 -14.12
CA GLY A 69 0.05 9.17 -13.58
C GLY A 69 1.04 8.03 -13.33
N ILE A 70 0.57 6.92 -12.75
CA ILE A 70 1.36 5.71 -12.55
C ILE A 70 1.82 5.13 -13.89
N ALA A 71 0.95 5.05 -14.90
CA ALA A 71 1.30 4.53 -16.22
C ALA A 71 2.41 5.37 -16.88
N LYS A 72 2.31 6.71 -16.83
CA LYS A 72 3.36 7.61 -17.33
C LYS A 72 4.68 7.44 -16.58
N ALA A 73 4.65 7.31 -15.25
CA ALA A 73 5.86 7.13 -14.45
C ALA A 73 6.48 5.72 -14.61
N LYS A 74 5.67 4.69 -14.88
CA LYS A 74 6.14 3.35 -15.28
C LYS A 74 6.82 3.38 -16.65
N ALA A 75 6.23 4.05 -17.64
CA ALA A 75 6.83 4.22 -18.97
C ALA A 75 8.19 4.93 -18.91
N LYS A 76 8.33 5.91 -18.00
CA LYS A 76 9.61 6.59 -17.73
C LYS A 76 10.60 5.77 -16.88
N GLY A 77 10.22 4.58 -16.41
CA GLY A 77 11.10 3.71 -15.62
C GLY A 77 11.42 4.20 -14.19
N LEU A 78 10.59 5.08 -13.62
CA LEU A 78 10.82 5.62 -12.27
C LEU A 78 10.56 4.58 -11.16
N TYR A 79 9.65 3.63 -11.40
CA TYR A 79 9.32 2.58 -10.44
C TYR A 79 10.40 1.50 -10.38
N LYS A 80 11.39 1.70 -9.49
CA LYS A 80 12.49 0.74 -9.24
C LYS A 80 12.25 -0.16 -8.02
N GLY A 81 11.01 -0.17 -7.50
CA GLY A 81 10.64 -0.90 -6.29
C GLY A 81 11.32 -0.35 -5.02
N ARG A 82 11.21 -1.10 -3.93
CA ARG A 82 11.91 -0.77 -2.69
C ARG A 82 13.41 -1.05 -2.87
N LYS A 83 14.25 -0.04 -2.68
CA LYS A 83 15.69 -0.27 -2.63
C LYS A 83 16.04 -1.23 -1.50
N ARG A 84 16.87 -2.22 -1.81
CA ARG A 84 17.39 -3.18 -0.83
C ARG A 84 18.25 -2.44 0.18
N LYS A 85 18.21 -2.89 1.44
CA LYS A 85 19.04 -2.33 2.52
C LYS A 85 20.47 -2.88 2.52
N VAL A 86 20.67 -4.09 2.01
CA VAL A 86 21.94 -4.82 2.02
C VAL A 86 22.14 -5.47 0.65
N ASP A 87 23.39 -5.50 0.19
CA ASP A 87 23.78 -6.20 -1.03
C ASP A 87 23.82 -7.72 -0.80
N TYR A 88 23.21 -8.47 -1.71
CA TYR A 88 23.15 -9.92 -1.62
C TYR A 88 24.51 -10.56 -1.90
N VAL A 89 25.38 -9.91 -2.68
CA VAL A 89 26.74 -10.39 -2.96
C VAL A 89 27.55 -10.54 -1.67
N GLU A 90 27.46 -9.57 -0.77
CA GLU A 90 28.17 -9.61 0.52
C GLU A 90 27.62 -10.70 1.44
N ILE A 91 26.29 -10.87 1.46
CA ILE A 91 25.63 -11.93 2.22
C ILE A 91 26.06 -13.32 1.72
N ARG A 92 26.18 -13.50 0.40
CA ARG A 92 26.63 -14.76 -0.21
C ARG A 92 28.09 -15.07 0.12
N LYS A 93 28.98 -14.06 0.00
CA LYS A 93 30.38 -14.20 0.40
C LYS A 93 30.51 -14.65 1.85
N ALA A 94 29.74 -14.03 2.76
CA ALA A 94 29.73 -14.40 4.17
C ALA A 94 29.14 -15.80 4.44
N MET A 95 28.23 -16.29 3.58
CA MET A 95 27.72 -17.67 3.64
C MET A 95 28.66 -18.70 3.00
N ALA A 96 29.64 -18.27 2.21
CA ALA A 96 30.66 -19.15 1.62
C ALA A 96 31.86 -19.36 2.56
N GLU A 97 31.96 -18.61 3.65
CA GLU A 97 32.97 -18.79 4.71
C GLU A 97 32.70 -20.12 5.47
N GLU A 98 33.77 -20.85 5.83
CA GLU A 98 33.68 -22.07 6.63
C GLU A 98 33.05 -21.78 8.01
N ASN A 99 32.14 -22.66 8.46
CA ASN A 99 31.33 -22.54 9.68
C ASN A 99 30.33 -21.37 9.74
N SER A 100 29.96 -20.78 8.60
CA SER A 100 28.90 -19.77 8.56
C SER A 100 27.52 -20.39 8.85
N THR A 101 26.72 -19.73 9.70
CA THR A 101 25.33 -20.11 9.96
C THR A 101 24.39 -19.01 9.48
N PHE A 102 23.19 -19.39 9.02
CA PHE A 102 22.16 -18.43 8.59
C PHE A 102 21.85 -17.37 9.65
N ARG A 103 21.86 -17.78 10.92
CA ARG A 103 21.61 -16.88 12.06
C ARG A 103 22.79 -15.94 12.31
N GLY A 104 24.03 -16.45 12.28
CA GLY A 104 25.23 -15.63 12.44
C GLY A 104 25.38 -14.57 11.34
N VAL A 105 25.10 -14.93 10.09
CA VAL A 105 25.13 -13.97 8.97
C VAL A 105 23.98 -12.96 9.08
N ALA A 106 22.78 -13.39 9.45
CA ALA A 106 21.65 -12.49 9.69
C ALA A 106 21.94 -11.44 10.77
N GLU A 107 22.59 -11.84 11.87
CA GLU A 107 23.02 -10.94 12.95
C GLU A 107 24.12 -9.97 12.49
N LYS A 108 25.14 -10.47 11.77
CA LYS A 108 26.25 -9.66 11.21
C LYS A 108 25.73 -8.53 10.30
N PHE A 109 24.76 -8.82 9.45
CA PHE A 109 24.19 -7.85 8.50
C PHE A 109 22.92 -7.13 9.03
N LYS A 110 22.49 -7.41 10.28
CA LYS A 110 21.27 -6.86 10.88
C LYS A 110 20.02 -7.02 10.01
N VAL A 111 19.88 -8.18 9.37
CA VAL A 111 18.74 -8.55 8.52
C VAL A 111 18.02 -9.77 9.09
N GLY A 112 16.75 -9.96 8.73
CA GLY A 112 16.06 -11.21 9.08
C GLY A 112 16.60 -12.40 8.28
N ILE A 113 16.55 -13.61 8.86
CA ILE A 113 17.01 -14.87 8.25
C ILE A 113 16.41 -15.09 6.84
N ALA A 114 15.13 -14.73 6.66
CA ALA A 114 14.46 -14.82 5.37
C ALA A 114 15.15 -13.98 4.26
N THR A 115 15.84 -12.90 4.62
CA THR A 115 16.60 -12.07 3.67
C THR A 115 17.86 -12.80 3.20
N VAL A 116 18.54 -13.50 4.11
CA VAL A 116 19.73 -14.32 3.80
C VAL A 116 19.35 -15.49 2.89
N GLN A 117 18.25 -16.19 3.21
CA GLN A 117 17.75 -17.28 2.37
C GLN A 117 17.32 -16.82 0.97
N ARG A 118 16.67 -15.64 0.87
CA ARG A 118 16.34 -15.03 -0.43
C ARG A 118 17.59 -14.69 -1.23
N ALA A 119 18.65 -14.23 -0.57
CA ALA A 119 19.90 -13.87 -1.23
C ALA A 119 20.59 -15.06 -1.92
N LEU A 120 20.50 -16.25 -1.32
CA LEU A 120 20.99 -17.49 -1.91
C LEU A 120 20.07 -18.00 -3.03
N LYS A 121 18.74 -17.96 -2.83
CA LYS A 121 17.77 -18.44 -3.84
C LYS A 121 17.78 -17.61 -5.13
N GLU A 122 18.14 -16.33 -5.07
CA GLU A 122 18.25 -15.50 -6.28
C GLU A 122 19.48 -15.83 -7.15
N GLU A 123 20.49 -16.56 -6.65
CA GLU A 123 21.59 -17.05 -7.49
C GLU A 123 21.12 -18.11 -8.46
N THR A 124 20.37 -19.09 -7.96
CA THR A 124 19.91 -20.24 -8.75
C THR A 124 18.92 -19.88 -9.85
N ASN A 125 18.28 -18.70 -9.77
CA ASN A 125 17.33 -18.23 -10.78
C ASN A 125 17.98 -17.31 -11.85
N ASN A 126 19.22 -16.86 -11.63
CA ASN A 126 19.96 -15.99 -12.55
C ASN A 126 21.13 -16.72 -13.25
N GLN A 127 21.26 -18.03 -13.01
CA GLN A 127 22.08 -18.99 -13.77
C GLN A 127 21.15 -19.82 -14.67
#